data_AF-A0A4T0B111-F1
#
_entry.id   AF-A0A4T0B111-F1
#
_cell.length_a   1.000
_cell.length_b   1.000
_cell.length_c   1.000
_cell.angle_alpha   90.00
_cell.angle_beta   90.00
_cell.angle_gamma   90.00
#
_symmetry.space_group_name_H-M   'P 1'
#
loop_
_entity.id
_entity.type
_entity.pdbx_description
1 polymer ?
#
loop_
_entity_poly.entity_id
_entity_poly.type
_entity_poly.pdbx_seq_one_letter_code
_entity_poly.pdbx_strand_id
1 'polypeptide(L)'
;LAKVSKFVNDFWTHPDTLSIISDALGIKVVAVMPTEIGHTNIQVSGSGDVLSQLKIQPSQEARPLTKEEESYDPLCGSSVIPWHRDSYPFVCVLMLSDTTHMKGGETYIRGPGLGTAVVLQGGQVKHLAARAFGSAERITTITSFRAAELGRFDDSRLANLRAYDNLPELYSQWSLYRLKKMRDEIDAAVRKIESLDKSGITFVHQETEALCEELSKYSQRTARQMVDPEIRDGLARKYGAKGIAEASKYWQLIRAMPQASPKIAEATRYAEDSMPRMKGYTFDWCQTRARIQRGSIERGTQGLIVWDDKADYLLGDELEAQGLNEILLWWLEETGLMAAIGA
;
A
#
# COMPACT_ATOMS: atom_id res chain seq x y z
N LEU A 1 0.47 4.41 -17.29
CA LEU A 1 -0.18 4.63 -18.62
C LEU A 1 -0.58 6.08 -18.86
N ALA A 2 -1.08 6.80 -17.85
CA ALA A 2 -1.49 8.20 -18.01
C ALA A 2 -0.44 9.14 -18.64
N LYS A 3 0.86 8.90 -18.40
CA LYS A 3 1.95 9.68 -18.99
C LYS A 3 2.04 9.59 -20.52
N VAL A 4 1.61 8.46 -21.09
CA VAL A 4 1.77 8.15 -22.53
C VAL A 4 0.45 8.12 -23.29
N SER A 5 -0.69 8.17 -22.58
CA SER A 5 -2.03 8.18 -23.18
C SER A 5 -2.86 9.32 -22.63
N LYS A 6 -3.08 10.34 -23.48
CA LYS A 6 -3.94 11.48 -23.16
C LYS A 6 -5.36 11.02 -22.82
N PHE A 7 -5.92 10.09 -23.59
CA PHE A 7 -7.26 9.56 -23.33
C PHE A 7 -7.36 8.95 -21.93
N VAL A 8 -6.40 8.11 -21.51
CA VAL A 8 -6.42 7.48 -20.19
C VAL A 8 -6.29 8.52 -19.07
N ASN A 9 -5.41 9.52 -19.26
CA ASN A 9 -5.27 10.60 -18.28
C ASN A 9 -6.55 11.44 -18.17
N ASP A 10 -7.09 11.90 -19.30
CA ASP A 10 -8.30 12.70 -19.37
C ASP A 10 -9.47 11.91 -18.76
N PHE A 11 -9.67 10.64 -19.13
CA PHE A 11 -10.75 9.79 -18.62
C PHE A 11 -10.76 9.72 -17.09
N TRP A 12 -9.61 9.41 -16.48
CA TRP A 12 -9.51 9.23 -15.03
C TRP A 12 -9.47 10.53 -14.24
N THR A 13 -9.19 11.66 -14.88
CA THR A 13 -9.14 12.98 -14.25
C THR A 13 -10.32 13.87 -14.64
N HIS A 14 -11.21 13.40 -15.51
CA HIS A 14 -12.38 14.15 -15.96
C HIS A 14 -13.28 14.49 -14.76
N PRO A 15 -13.80 15.73 -14.66
CA PRO A 15 -14.69 16.13 -13.58
C PRO A 15 -15.88 15.19 -13.39
N ASP A 16 -16.51 14.74 -14.49
CA ASP A 16 -17.66 13.83 -14.43
C ASP A 16 -17.28 12.45 -13.88
N THR A 17 -16.13 11.90 -14.30
CA THR A 17 -15.61 10.63 -13.76
C THR A 17 -15.36 10.75 -12.26
N LEU A 18 -14.69 11.84 -11.84
CA LEU A 18 -14.43 12.10 -10.42
C LEU A 18 -15.71 12.31 -9.62
N SER A 19 -16.74 12.95 -10.20
CA SER A 19 -18.05 13.13 -9.58
C SER A 19 -18.72 11.78 -9.33
N ILE A 20 -18.81 10.91 -10.35
CA ILE A 20 -19.44 9.59 -10.24
C ILE A 20 -18.74 8.73 -9.19
N ILE A 21 -17.40 8.73 -9.17
CA ILE A 21 -16.62 7.98 -8.17
C ILE A 21 -16.83 8.57 -6.78
N SER A 22 -16.87 9.90 -6.66
CA SER A 22 -17.11 10.59 -5.38
C SER A 22 -18.49 10.25 -4.82
N ASP A 23 -19.51 10.24 -5.68
CA ASP A 23 -20.88 9.91 -5.30
C ASP A 23 -20.98 8.44 -4.84
N ALA A 24 -20.31 7.53 -5.53
CA ALA A 24 -20.24 6.11 -5.14
C ALA A 24 -19.54 5.89 -3.79
N LEU A 25 -18.54 6.72 -3.47
CA LEU A 25 -17.78 6.64 -2.21
C LEU A 25 -18.41 7.44 -1.06
N GLY A 26 -19.34 8.35 -1.36
CA GLY A 26 -19.90 9.30 -0.39
C GLY A 26 -18.90 10.35 0.11
N ILE A 27 -17.79 10.56 -0.61
CA ILE A 27 -16.77 11.56 -0.28
C ILE A 27 -16.11 12.06 -1.56
N LYS A 28 -15.80 13.36 -1.61
CA LYS A 28 -15.10 13.92 -2.77
C LYS A 28 -13.69 13.33 -2.87
N VAL A 29 -13.33 12.83 -4.05
CA VAL A 29 -12.01 12.24 -4.29
C VAL A 29 -11.21 12.93 -5.39
N VAL A 30 -9.90 12.72 -5.34
CA VAL A 30 -8.94 13.06 -6.40
C VAL A 30 -7.97 11.90 -6.59
N ALA A 31 -7.50 11.70 -7.83
CA ALA A 31 -6.44 10.73 -8.10
C ALA A 31 -5.19 11.07 -7.28
N VAL A 32 -4.52 10.06 -6.71
CA VAL A 32 -3.42 10.27 -5.75
C VAL A 32 -2.24 10.99 -6.40
N MET A 33 -1.73 10.40 -7.49
CA MET A 33 -0.61 10.92 -8.26
C MET A 33 -0.56 10.28 -9.66
N PRO A 34 0.12 10.88 -10.65
CA PRO A 34 0.13 10.38 -12.02
C PRO A 34 0.54 8.90 -12.22
N THR A 35 1.49 8.38 -11.44
CA THR A 35 1.91 6.96 -11.49
C THR A 35 0.77 6.00 -11.17
N GLU A 36 -0.20 6.45 -10.35
CA GLU A 36 -1.36 5.68 -9.91
C GLU A 36 -2.56 5.79 -10.85
N ILE A 37 -2.41 6.44 -12.01
CA ILE A 37 -3.50 6.62 -12.97
C ILE A 37 -3.41 5.56 -14.07
N GLY A 38 -4.45 4.72 -14.13
CA GLY A 38 -4.65 3.72 -15.15
C GLY A 38 -3.63 2.57 -15.10
N HIS A 39 -3.24 2.12 -13.91
CA HIS A 39 -2.51 0.87 -13.75
C HIS A 39 -3.29 -0.26 -14.42
N THR A 40 -2.65 -1.07 -15.27
CA THR A 40 -3.37 -2.05 -16.08
C THR A 40 -2.86 -3.46 -15.82
N ASN A 41 -3.75 -4.30 -15.29
CA ASN A 41 -3.49 -5.71 -15.09
C ASN A 41 -3.98 -6.49 -16.31
N ILE A 42 -3.11 -7.33 -16.86
CA ILE A 42 -3.39 -8.15 -18.03
C ILE A 42 -3.13 -9.60 -17.67
N GLN A 43 -4.13 -10.46 -17.91
CA GLN A 43 -3.98 -11.91 -17.88
C GLN A 43 -4.37 -12.45 -19.25
N VAL A 44 -3.61 -13.43 -19.74
CA VAL A 44 -3.87 -14.17 -20.99
C VAL A 44 -3.75 -15.66 -20.71
N SER A 45 -4.45 -16.48 -21.49
CA SER A 45 -4.53 -17.93 -21.25
C SER A 45 -3.31 -18.73 -21.75
N GLY A 46 -2.52 -18.18 -22.68
CA GLY A 46 -1.39 -18.89 -23.29
C GLY A 46 -0.05 -18.71 -22.57
N SER A 47 0.87 -19.62 -22.83
CA SER A 47 2.26 -19.51 -22.39
C SER A 47 3.06 -18.54 -23.28
N GLY A 48 4.07 -17.90 -22.70
CA GLY A 48 4.95 -16.97 -23.42
C GLY A 48 4.70 -15.50 -23.04
N ASP A 49 5.14 -14.60 -23.92
CA ASP A 49 5.01 -13.16 -23.70
C ASP A 49 3.55 -12.71 -23.75
N VAL A 50 3.13 -11.93 -22.75
CA VAL A 50 1.73 -11.49 -22.61
C VAL A 50 1.33 -10.58 -23.77
N LEU A 51 2.22 -9.66 -24.19
CA LEU A 51 1.90 -8.67 -25.22
C LEU A 51 1.76 -9.31 -26.60
N SER A 52 2.55 -10.35 -26.89
CA SER A 52 2.46 -11.11 -28.15
C SER A 52 1.11 -11.83 -28.35
N GLN A 53 0.36 -12.06 -27.28
CA GLN A 53 -0.94 -12.74 -27.30
C GLN A 53 -2.12 -11.77 -27.44
N LEU A 54 -1.89 -10.48 -27.24
CA LEU A 54 -2.93 -9.45 -27.34
C LEU A 54 -3.16 -9.03 -28.79
N LYS A 55 -4.42 -8.78 -29.12
CA LYS A 55 -4.84 -8.17 -30.38
C LYS A 55 -5.33 -6.75 -30.13
N ILE A 56 -5.29 -5.91 -31.16
CA ILE A 56 -5.83 -4.54 -31.08
C ILE A 56 -7.33 -4.58 -30.76
N GLN A 57 -8.06 -5.55 -31.31
CA GLN A 57 -9.46 -5.78 -30.98
C GLN A 57 -9.56 -6.72 -29.77
N PRO A 58 -10.32 -6.35 -28.72
CA PRO A 58 -10.55 -7.21 -27.57
C PRO A 58 -11.09 -8.57 -27.98
N SER A 59 -10.61 -9.63 -27.32
CA SER A 59 -11.07 -10.98 -27.61
C SER A 59 -12.30 -11.33 -26.77
N GLN A 60 -13.36 -11.81 -27.42
CA GLN A 60 -14.52 -12.43 -26.78
C GLN A 60 -14.47 -13.96 -26.86
N GLU A 61 -13.32 -14.51 -27.28
CA GLU A 61 -13.17 -15.95 -27.49
C GLU A 61 -13.26 -16.71 -26.16
N ALA A 62 -14.26 -17.58 -26.06
CA ALA A 62 -14.37 -18.55 -24.98
C ALA A 62 -13.25 -19.59 -25.07
N ARG A 63 -12.65 -19.92 -23.92
CA ARG A 63 -11.68 -21.00 -23.79
C ARG A 63 -12.29 -22.14 -22.98
N PRO A 64 -12.14 -23.40 -23.41
CA PRO A 64 -12.59 -24.53 -22.61
C PRO A 64 -11.77 -24.58 -21.31
N LEU A 65 -12.45 -24.83 -20.20
CA LEU A 65 -11.81 -25.00 -18.90
C LEU A 65 -11.25 -26.42 -18.77
N THR A 66 -10.12 -26.57 -18.08
CA THR A 66 -9.70 -27.89 -17.59
C THR A 66 -10.49 -28.30 -16.35
N LYS A 67 -10.45 -29.58 -15.96
CA LYS A 67 -11.13 -30.05 -14.74
C LYS A 67 -10.59 -29.38 -13.48
N GLU A 68 -9.30 -29.06 -13.47
CA GLU A 68 -8.64 -28.34 -12.38
C GLU A 68 -9.15 -26.89 -12.31
N GLU A 69 -9.32 -26.21 -13.45
CA GLU A 69 -9.88 -24.87 -13.51
C GLU A 69 -11.38 -24.85 -13.16
N GLU A 70 -12.11 -25.92 -13.51
CA GLU A 70 -13.49 -26.11 -13.09
C GLU A 70 -13.65 -26.30 -11.58
N SER A 71 -12.62 -26.81 -10.90
CA SER A 71 -12.62 -27.02 -9.44
C SER A 71 -11.87 -25.93 -8.69
N TYR A 72 -11.41 -24.88 -9.38
CA TYR A 72 -10.65 -23.79 -8.78
C TYR A 72 -11.48 -23.03 -7.73
N ASP A 73 -10.97 -23.03 -6.50
CA ASP A 73 -11.42 -22.18 -5.41
C ASP A 73 -10.39 -21.04 -5.20
N PRO A 74 -10.75 -19.76 -5.40
CA PRO A 74 -9.83 -18.65 -5.20
C PRO A 74 -9.37 -18.48 -3.74
N LEU A 75 -10.04 -19.08 -2.76
CA LEU A 75 -9.63 -19.05 -1.35
C LEU A 75 -8.50 -20.02 -1.02
N CYS A 76 -8.42 -21.14 -1.75
CA CYS A 76 -7.45 -22.20 -1.50
C CYS A 76 -6.44 -22.36 -2.65
N GLY A 77 -6.73 -21.81 -3.83
CA GLY A 77 -5.93 -21.88 -5.04
C GLY A 77 -4.93 -20.73 -5.20
N SER A 78 -4.13 -20.80 -6.27
CA SER A 78 -3.20 -19.73 -6.63
C SER A 78 -3.96 -18.47 -7.03
N SER A 79 -3.62 -17.32 -6.44
CA SER A 79 -4.12 -16.00 -6.83
C SER A 79 -3.08 -15.25 -7.67
N VAL A 80 -3.54 -14.24 -8.41
CA VAL A 80 -2.66 -13.35 -9.17
C VAL A 80 -2.03 -12.34 -8.22
N ILE A 81 -2.86 -11.78 -7.33
CA ILE A 81 -2.43 -10.97 -6.20
C ILE A 81 -3.04 -11.61 -4.96
N PRO A 82 -2.21 -12.04 -3.98
CA PRO A 82 -2.69 -12.67 -2.75
C PRO A 82 -3.49 -11.68 -1.91
N TRP A 83 -4.05 -12.17 -0.80
CA TRP A 83 -4.77 -11.30 0.14
C TRP A 83 -3.92 -10.11 0.60
N HIS A 84 -4.40 -8.91 0.32
CA HIS A 84 -3.72 -7.66 0.63
C HIS A 84 -4.72 -6.55 0.93
N ARG A 85 -4.21 -5.42 1.40
CA ARG A 85 -4.87 -4.12 1.33
C ARG A 85 -4.08 -3.27 0.34
N ASP A 86 -4.76 -2.37 -0.36
CA ASP A 86 -4.09 -1.48 -1.28
C ASP A 86 -3.22 -0.46 -0.56
N SER A 87 -2.33 0.14 -1.34
CA SER A 87 -1.47 1.23 -0.92
C SER A 87 -2.22 2.52 -0.58
N TYR A 88 -3.46 2.69 -1.06
CA TYR A 88 -4.20 3.96 -1.01
C TYR A 88 -5.61 3.80 -0.43
N PRO A 89 -6.21 4.87 0.13
CA PRO A 89 -7.52 4.79 0.79
C PRO A 89 -8.61 4.22 -0.11
N PHE A 90 -8.65 4.65 -1.38
CA PHE A 90 -9.69 4.25 -2.33
C PHE A 90 -9.05 3.79 -3.64
N VAL A 91 -9.73 2.85 -4.31
CA VAL A 91 -9.36 2.41 -5.66
C VAL A 91 -10.62 2.21 -6.49
N CYS A 92 -10.53 2.52 -7.78
CA CYS A 92 -11.54 2.17 -8.78
C CYS A 92 -10.93 1.18 -9.77
N VAL A 93 -11.57 0.02 -9.93
CA VAL A 93 -11.18 -1.03 -10.86
C VAL A 93 -12.22 -1.08 -11.98
N LEU A 94 -11.83 -0.72 -13.20
CA LEU A 94 -12.66 -0.78 -14.41
C LEU A 94 -12.30 -2.03 -15.23
N MET A 95 -13.30 -2.83 -15.59
CA MET A 95 -13.11 -4.00 -16.44
C MET A 95 -13.18 -3.61 -17.92
N LEU A 96 -12.13 -3.96 -18.67
CA LEU A 96 -12.02 -3.70 -20.12
C LEU A 96 -12.25 -4.95 -20.97
N SER A 97 -12.18 -6.15 -20.39
CA SER A 97 -12.42 -7.41 -21.10
C SER A 97 -13.83 -7.96 -20.86
N ASP A 98 -14.29 -8.76 -21.82
CA ASP A 98 -15.53 -9.51 -21.71
C ASP A 98 -15.41 -10.62 -20.64
N THR A 99 -16.28 -10.58 -19.65
CA THR A 99 -16.31 -11.51 -18.52
C THR A 99 -17.34 -12.63 -18.69
N THR A 100 -18.04 -12.72 -19.83
CA THR A 100 -19.15 -13.66 -20.04
C THR A 100 -18.76 -15.13 -19.81
N HIS A 101 -17.55 -15.50 -20.22
CA HIS A 101 -17.01 -16.87 -20.08
C HIS A 101 -15.98 -17.00 -18.96
N MET A 102 -15.77 -15.92 -18.19
CA MET A 102 -14.73 -15.88 -17.19
C MET A 102 -15.13 -16.69 -15.95
N LYS A 103 -14.25 -17.60 -15.53
CA LYS A 103 -14.31 -18.26 -14.23
C LYS A 103 -13.14 -17.78 -13.38
N GLY A 104 -13.42 -17.32 -12.16
CA GLY A 104 -12.43 -16.61 -11.37
C GLY A 104 -12.19 -15.21 -11.92
N GLY A 105 -11.03 -14.63 -11.65
CA GLY A 105 -10.71 -13.27 -12.09
C GLY A 105 -11.46 -12.16 -11.35
N GLU A 106 -12.39 -12.47 -10.45
CA GLU A 106 -13.02 -11.47 -9.61
C GLU A 106 -12.04 -10.97 -8.53
N THR A 107 -12.31 -9.75 -8.04
CA THR A 107 -11.88 -9.37 -6.70
C THR A 107 -12.82 -10.07 -5.73
N TYR A 108 -12.29 -10.78 -4.72
CA TYR A 108 -13.10 -11.56 -3.75
C TYR A 108 -13.86 -10.66 -2.75
N ILE A 109 -14.72 -9.80 -3.30
CA ILE A 109 -15.70 -8.91 -2.66
C ILE A 109 -16.85 -8.72 -3.66
N ARG A 110 -16.53 -8.54 -4.96
CA ARG A 110 -17.33 -8.67 -6.20
C ARG A 110 -16.50 -8.08 -7.34
N GLY A 111 -16.45 -8.73 -8.51
CA GLY A 111 -15.74 -8.22 -9.69
C GLY A 111 -16.61 -7.39 -10.63
N PRO A 112 -16.05 -6.39 -11.35
CA PRO A 112 -16.75 -5.72 -12.44
C PRO A 112 -16.83 -6.59 -13.69
N GLY A 113 -17.94 -6.48 -14.44
CA GLY A 113 -18.06 -6.97 -15.82
C GLY A 113 -17.67 -5.90 -16.84
N LEU A 114 -17.58 -6.26 -18.12
CA LEU A 114 -17.16 -5.35 -19.22
C LEU A 114 -17.85 -3.98 -19.15
N GLY A 115 -17.06 -2.90 -19.14
CA GLY A 115 -17.55 -1.52 -19.14
C GLY A 115 -18.11 -1.05 -17.80
N THR A 116 -18.06 -1.89 -16.76
CA THR A 116 -18.45 -1.53 -15.40
C THR A 116 -17.22 -1.39 -14.50
N ALA A 117 -17.39 -0.66 -13.40
CA ALA A 117 -16.32 -0.46 -12.42
C ALA A 117 -16.79 -0.83 -11.01
N VAL A 118 -15.82 -1.26 -10.20
CA VAL A 118 -15.98 -1.43 -8.75
C VAL A 118 -15.09 -0.42 -8.05
N VAL A 119 -15.67 0.31 -7.11
CA VAL A 119 -14.94 1.22 -6.23
C VAL A 119 -14.91 0.61 -4.83
N LEU A 120 -13.75 0.62 -4.19
CA LEU A 120 -13.58 0.07 -2.85
C LEU A 120 -12.67 0.93 -1.98
N GLN A 121 -12.81 0.77 -0.66
CA GLN A 121 -11.87 1.29 0.33
C GLN A 121 -10.62 0.40 0.39
N GLY A 122 -9.81 0.45 -0.67
CA GLY A 122 -8.64 -0.42 -0.91
C GLY A 122 -7.70 -0.55 0.29
N GLY A 123 -7.36 0.58 0.91
CA GLY A 123 -6.46 0.61 2.06
C GLY A 123 -7.06 0.05 3.35
N GLN A 124 -8.39 -0.18 3.41
CA GLN A 124 -9.07 -0.68 4.61
C GLN A 124 -9.53 -2.13 4.45
N VAL A 125 -10.05 -2.48 3.26
CA VAL A 125 -10.68 -3.77 3.03
C VAL A 125 -9.69 -4.75 2.44
N LYS A 126 -9.46 -5.86 3.17
CA LYS A 126 -8.59 -6.94 2.70
C LYS A 126 -9.26 -7.67 1.53
N HIS A 127 -8.55 -7.83 0.43
CA HIS A 127 -9.04 -8.44 -0.81
C HIS A 127 -7.93 -9.17 -1.56
N LEU A 128 -8.31 -9.98 -2.54
CA LEU A 128 -7.38 -10.67 -3.44
C LEU A 128 -7.87 -10.55 -4.88
N ALA A 129 -6.96 -10.71 -5.84
CA ALA A 129 -7.28 -10.83 -7.25
C ALA A 129 -7.14 -12.30 -7.69
N ALA A 130 -8.27 -12.95 -7.97
CA ALA A 130 -8.29 -14.33 -8.40
C ALA A 130 -7.66 -14.48 -9.80
N ARG A 131 -7.14 -15.68 -10.08
CA ARG A 131 -6.73 -16.03 -11.44
C ARG A 131 -7.98 -16.20 -12.31
N ALA A 132 -7.91 -15.73 -13.55
CA ALA A 132 -9.00 -15.81 -14.51
C ALA A 132 -8.78 -16.96 -15.50
N PHE A 133 -9.86 -17.69 -15.77
CA PHE A 133 -9.92 -18.79 -16.74
C PHE A 133 -11.14 -18.63 -17.64
N GLY A 134 -11.23 -19.40 -18.72
CA GLY A 134 -12.42 -19.45 -19.58
C GLY A 134 -12.56 -18.31 -20.59
N SER A 135 -11.80 -17.22 -20.43
CA SER A 135 -11.66 -16.14 -21.41
C SER A 135 -10.24 -16.11 -22.00
N ALA A 136 -10.12 -15.63 -23.24
CA ALA A 136 -8.81 -15.43 -23.88
C ALA A 136 -7.94 -14.37 -23.18
N GLU A 137 -8.56 -13.35 -22.61
CA GLU A 137 -7.88 -12.26 -21.89
C GLU A 137 -8.73 -11.73 -20.73
N ARG A 138 -8.04 -11.13 -19.74
CA ARG A 138 -8.64 -10.30 -18.70
C ARG A 138 -7.80 -9.06 -18.51
N ILE A 139 -8.36 -7.92 -18.90
CA ILE A 139 -7.74 -6.61 -18.81
C ILE A 139 -8.58 -5.74 -17.86
N THR A 140 -7.94 -5.22 -16.83
CA THR A 140 -8.54 -4.23 -15.91
C THR A 140 -7.65 -3.02 -15.83
N THR A 141 -8.24 -1.82 -15.87
CA THR A 141 -7.54 -0.56 -15.60
C THR A 141 -7.97 0.01 -14.26
N ILE A 142 -7.01 0.48 -13.49
CA ILE A 142 -7.12 0.74 -12.07
C ILE A 142 -6.57 2.13 -11.80
N THR A 143 -7.30 2.94 -11.02
CA THR A 143 -6.81 4.21 -10.52
C THR A 143 -7.02 4.33 -9.02
N SER A 144 -5.99 4.77 -8.32
CA SER A 144 -6.00 4.99 -6.88
C SER A 144 -6.40 6.43 -6.55
N PHE A 145 -7.24 6.59 -5.53
CA PHE A 145 -7.79 7.88 -5.11
C PHE A 145 -7.57 8.14 -3.61
N ARG A 146 -7.58 9.42 -3.26
CA ARG A 146 -7.65 9.91 -1.87
C ARG A 146 -8.80 10.90 -1.73
N ALA A 147 -9.20 11.14 -0.49
CA ALA A 147 -10.11 12.24 -0.18
C ALA A 147 -9.51 13.58 -0.67
N ALA A 148 -10.36 14.38 -1.32
CA ALA A 148 -10.05 15.73 -1.77
C ALA A 148 -10.25 16.76 -0.65
N GLU A 149 -11.11 16.44 0.32
CA GLU A 149 -11.43 17.28 1.46
C GLU A 149 -10.26 17.39 2.45
N LEU A 150 -10.13 18.57 3.05
CA LEU A 150 -9.20 18.88 4.13
C LEU A 150 -9.65 18.22 5.44
N GLY A 151 -8.72 18.02 6.37
CA GLY A 151 -8.95 17.36 7.65
C GLY A 151 -9.34 15.88 7.54
N ARG A 152 -9.23 15.30 6.33
CA ARG A 152 -9.50 13.87 6.10
C ARG A 152 -8.21 13.08 6.19
N PHE A 153 -8.27 12.03 7.02
CA PHE A 153 -7.18 11.08 7.16
C PHE A 153 -6.80 10.47 5.81
N ASP A 154 -5.54 10.61 5.42
CA ASP A 154 -4.95 9.94 4.26
C ASP A 154 -3.94 8.94 4.78
N ASP A 155 -4.28 7.66 4.63
CA ASP A 155 -3.51 6.57 5.22
C ASP A 155 -2.54 5.87 4.27
N SER A 156 -2.28 6.50 3.12
CA SER A 156 -1.50 5.94 2.03
C SER A 156 -0.11 5.45 2.45
N ARG A 157 0.36 4.39 1.76
CA ARG A 157 1.66 3.72 1.97
C ARG A 157 2.21 3.24 0.63
N LEU A 158 3.53 3.11 0.52
CA LEU A 158 4.20 2.62 -0.69
C LEU A 158 4.62 1.15 -0.59
N ALA A 159 4.26 0.45 0.50
CA ALA A 159 4.72 -0.91 0.79
C ALA A 159 4.55 -1.89 -0.37
N ASN A 160 3.41 -1.80 -1.06
CA ASN A 160 3.10 -2.71 -2.16
C ASN A 160 3.77 -2.32 -3.48
N LEU A 161 4.33 -1.12 -3.62
CA LEU A 161 4.78 -0.55 -4.90
C LEU A 161 6.30 -0.55 -5.07
N ARG A 162 7.04 -0.31 -3.98
CA ARG A 162 8.50 -0.10 -4.01
C ARG A 162 9.30 -1.23 -4.66
N ALA A 163 8.77 -2.45 -4.60
CA ALA A 163 9.44 -3.64 -5.12
C ALA A 163 9.48 -3.72 -6.65
N TYR A 164 8.57 -3.06 -7.36
CA TYR A 164 8.47 -3.15 -8.83
C TYR A 164 8.39 -1.80 -9.56
N ASP A 165 8.15 -0.70 -8.86
CA ASP A 165 8.07 0.62 -9.50
C ASP A 165 9.43 1.31 -9.71
N ASN A 166 9.40 2.32 -10.59
CA ASN A 166 10.48 3.27 -10.81
C ASN A 166 10.60 4.25 -9.63
N LEU A 167 11.45 3.93 -8.64
CA LEU A 167 11.55 4.70 -7.38
C LEU A 167 11.79 6.20 -7.57
N PRO A 168 12.72 6.68 -8.42
CA PRO A 168 12.89 8.11 -8.64
C PRO A 168 11.59 8.84 -9.03
N GLU A 169 10.80 8.25 -9.94
CA GLU A 169 9.53 8.83 -10.38
C GLU A 169 8.46 8.70 -9.28
N LEU A 170 8.34 7.53 -8.66
CA LEU A 170 7.40 7.26 -7.58
C LEU A 170 7.63 8.20 -6.39
N TYR A 171 8.86 8.33 -5.91
CA TYR A 171 9.21 9.16 -4.75
C TYR A 171 9.08 10.65 -5.04
N SER A 172 9.39 11.10 -6.26
CA SER A 172 9.18 12.49 -6.66
C SER A 172 7.70 12.86 -6.62
N GLN A 173 6.84 12.03 -7.20
CA GLN A 173 5.40 12.26 -7.20
C GLN A 173 4.80 12.10 -5.81
N TRP A 174 5.24 11.09 -5.05
CA TRP A 174 4.87 10.88 -3.65
C TRP A 174 5.16 12.11 -2.80
N SER A 175 6.40 12.58 -2.82
CA SER A 175 6.82 13.77 -2.07
C SER A 175 5.96 14.97 -2.44
N LEU A 176 5.78 15.22 -3.75
CA LEU A 176 5.03 16.37 -4.22
C LEU A 176 3.57 16.36 -3.73
N TYR A 177 2.88 15.22 -3.83
CA TYR A 177 1.47 15.17 -3.42
C TYR A 177 1.34 15.25 -1.90
N ARG A 178 2.22 14.59 -1.13
CA ARG A 178 2.17 14.61 0.34
C ARG A 178 2.47 16.00 0.88
N LEU A 179 3.47 16.69 0.33
CA LEU A 179 3.83 18.06 0.70
C LEU A 179 2.71 19.05 0.35
N LYS A 180 2.09 18.92 -0.84
CA LYS A 180 0.94 19.76 -1.22
C LYS A 180 -0.22 19.57 -0.24
N LYS A 181 -0.55 18.32 0.14
CA LYS A 181 -1.59 18.06 1.12
C LYS A 181 -1.29 18.74 2.47
N MET A 182 -0.08 18.58 3.01
CA MET A 182 0.30 19.25 4.26
C MET A 182 0.19 20.78 4.17
N ARG A 183 0.64 21.36 3.05
CA ARG A 183 0.49 22.80 2.80
C ARG A 183 -0.98 23.21 2.81
N ASP A 184 -1.84 22.46 2.12
CA ASP A 184 -3.26 22.82 2.03
C ASP A 184 -3.96 22.73 3.41
N GLU A 185 -3.57 21.78 4.27
CA GLU A 185 -4.03 21.69 5.68
C GLU A 185 -3.53 22.88 6.52
N ILE A 186 -2.25 23.23 6.41
CA ILE A 186 -1.65 24.39 7.09
C ILE A 186 -2.35 25.69 6.66
N ASP A 187 -2.51 25.90 5.36
CA ASP A 187 -3.16 27.09 4.80
C ASP A 187 -4.60 27.21 5.30
N ALA A 188 -5.31 26.10 5.47
CA ALA A 188 -6.66 26.08 6.01
C ALA A 188 -6.71 26.44 7.50
N ALA A 189 -5.76 25.94 8.28
CA ALA A 189 -5.62 26.28 9.70
C ALA A 189 -5.28 27.76 9.89
N VAL A 190 -4.35 28.30 9.09
CA VAL A 190 -4.00 29.73 9.11
C VAL A 190 -5.23 30.60 8.84
N ARG A 191 -5.97 30.32 7.76
CA ARG A 191 -7.21 31.06 7.44
C ARG A 191 -8.23 31.00 8.57
N LYS A 192 -8.37 29.83 9.22
CA LYS A 192 -9.29 29.65 10.35
C LYS A 192 -8.86 30.51 11.55
N ILE A 193 -7.59 30.48 11.92
CA ILE A 193 -7.03 31.27 13.03
C ILE A 193 -7.24 32.76 12.78
N GLU A 194 -6.89 33.26 11.59
CA GLU A 194 -7.08 34.67 11.23
C GLU A 194 -8.55 35.12 11.28
N SER A 195 -9.48 34.23 10.91
CA SER A 195 -10.92 34.52 10.98
C SER A 195 -11.44 34.57 12.43
N LEU A 196 -10.92 33.70 13.30
CA LEU A 196 -11.31 33.64 14.71
C LEU A 196 -10.76 34.85 15.49
N ASP A 197 -9.52 35.24 15.21
CA ASP A 197 -8.89 36.42 15.81
C ASP A 197 -9.69 37.69 15.49
N LYS A 198 -10.09 37.89 14.22
CA LYS A 198 -11.01 38.97 13.81
C LYS A 198 -12.35 38.96 14.53
N SER A 199 -12.80 37.79 14.99
CA SER A 199 -14.06 37.60 15.72
C SER A 199 -13.89 37.74 17.24
N GLY A 200 -12.69 38.10 17.72
CA GLY A 200 -12.37 38.25 19.13
C GLY A 200 -12.07 36.94 19.87
N ILE A 201 -11.94 35.82 19.16
CA ILE A 201 -11.54 34.53 19.73
C ILE A 201 -10.02 34.40 19.60
N THR A 202 -9.31 34.57 20.70
CA THR A 202 -7.86 34.81 20.72
C THR A 202 -6.98 33.57 20.70
N PHE A 203 -7.51 32.36 20.96
CA PHE A 203 -6.65 31.17 21.03
C PHE A 203 -7.37 29.83 20.77
N VAL A 204 -6.95 29.13 19.71
CA VAL A 204 -7.40 27.75 19.36
C VAL A 204 -6.30 26.73 19.65
N HIS A 205 -5.94 26.60 20.93
CA HIS A 205 -4.85 25.72 21.39
C HIS A 205 -5.00 24.28 20.92
N GLN A 206 -6.11 23.64 21.28
CA GLN A 206 -6.34 22.21 21.09
C GLN A 206 -6.36 21.83 19.60
N GLU A 207 -6.97 22.66 18.76
CA GLU A 207 -7.01 22.41 17.32
C GLU A 207 -5.64 22.57 16.66
N THR A 208 -4.86 23.55 17.11
CA THR A 208 -3.49 23.77 16.62
C THR A 208 -2.58 22.62 17.04
N GLU A 209 -2.67 22.19 18.29
CA GLU A 209 -1.94 21.04 18.81
C GLU A 209 -2.28 19.75 18.04
N ALA A 210 -3.57 19.45 17.87
CA ALA A 210 -4.02 18.28 17.12
C ALA A 210 -3.53 18.28 15.66
N LEU A 211 -3.55 19.44 14.98
CA LEU A 211 -2.99 19.57 13.64
C LEU A 211 -1.49 19.32 13.62
N CYS A 212 -0.73 19.91 14.53
CA CYS A 212 0.71 19.70 14.62
C CYS A 212 1.06 18.22 14.85
N GLU A 213 0.31 17.53 15.69
CA GLU A 213 0.48 16.08 15.89
C GLU A 213 0.17 15.27 14.62
N GLU A 214 -0.92 15.62 13.92
CA GLU A 214 -1.33 14.95 12.69
C GLU A 214 -0.31 15.16 11.56
N LEU A 215 0.15 16.41 11.37
CA LEU A 215 1.22 16.75 10.42
C LEU A 215 2.54 16.07 10.78
N SER A 216 2.88 15.94 12.06
CA SER A 216 4.08 15.22 12.52
C SER A 216 4.01 13.74 12.13
N LYS A 217 2.92 13.05 12.45
CA LYS A 217 2.70 11.64 12.05
C LYS A 217 2.68 11.49 10.53
N TYR A 218 2.03 12.41 9.82
CA TYR A 218 1.89 12.37 8.38
C TYR A 218 3.22 12.59 7.67
N SER A 219 4.04 13.54 8.12
CA SER A 219 5.37 13.84 7.58
C SER A 219 6.38 12.73 7.88
N GLN A 220 6.38 12.20 9.11
CA GLN A 220 7.20 11.03 9.48
C GLN A 220 6.91 9.86 8.54
N ARG A 221 5.64 9.46 8.40
CA ARG A 221 5.26 8.40 7.46
C ARG A 221 5.63 8.73 6.02
N THR A 222 5.45 9.98 5.58
CA THR A 222 5.85 10.41 4.24
C THR A 222 7.32 10.10 3.97
N ALA A 223 8.20 10.40 4.93
CA ALA A 223 9.62 10.11 4.84
C ALA A 223 9.91 8.60 4.91
N ARG A 224 9.31 7.87 5.87
CA ARG A 224 9.56 6.43 6.07
C ARG A 224 9.17 5.57 4.88
N GLN A 225 8.12 5.94 4.16
CA GLN A 225 7.70 5.20 2.97
C GLN A 225 8.67 5.34 1.79
N MET A 226 9.62 6.28 1.84
CA MET A 226 10.69 6.44 0.84
C MET A 226 11.97 5.74 1.32
N VAL A 227 11.97 4.41 1.26
CA VAL A 227 13.14 3.59 1.60
C VAL A 227 14.31 3.95 0.69
N ASP A 228 15.50 4.01 1.28
CA ASP A 228 16.76 4.25 0.58
C ASP A 228 16.91 3.31 -0.64
N PRO A 229 17.05 3.86 -1.87
CA PRO A 229 17.21 3.06 -3.07
C PRO A 229 18.40 2.10 -3.00
N GLU A 230 19.50 2.43 -2.32
CA GLU A 230 20.66 1.54 -2.20
C GLU A 230 20.31 0.26 -1.42
N ILE A 231 19.55 0.40 -0.33
CA ILE A 231 19.09 -0.74 0.48
C ILE A 231 18.11 -1.57 -0.34
N ARG A 232 17.13 -0.92 -0.98
CA ARG A 232 16.13 -1.59 -1.83
C ARG A 232 16.79 -2.35 -2.97
N ASP A 233 17.70 -1.72 -3.71
CA ASP A 233 18.39 -2.31 -4.86
C ASP A 233 19.36 -3.42 -4.45
N GLY A 234 20.02 -3.28 -3.30
CA GLY A 234 20.84 -4.33 -2.69
C GLY A 234 20.04 -5.58 -2.39
N LEU A 235 18.91 -5.43 -1.69
CA LEU A 235 18.02 -6.54 -1.37
C LEU A 235 17.34 -7.12 -2.62
N ALA A 236 16.92 -6.29 -3.57
CA ALA A 236 16.29 -6.76 -4.80
C ALA A 236 17.25 -7.64 -5.63
N ARG A 237 18.55 -7.31 -5.65
CA ARG A 237 19.56 -8.17 -6.29
C ARG A 237 19.73 -9.52 -5.59
N LYS A 238 19.57 -9.58 -4.27
CA LYS A 238 19.73 -10.80 -3.47
C LYS A 238 18.47 -11.68 -3.44
N TYR A 239 17.32 -11.07 -3.26
CA TYR A 239 16.05 -11.74 -2.94
C TYR A 239 14.98 -11.62 -4.05
N GLY A 240 15.14 -10.66 -4.96
CA GLY A 240 14.08 -10.24 -5.86
C GLY A 240 12.87 -9.64 -5.10
N ALA A 241 11.89 -9.15 -5.86
CA ALA A 241 10.67 -8.56 -5.31
C ALA A 241 9.87 -9.56 -4.44
N LYS A 242 9.81 -10.84 -4.86
CA LYS A 242 9.10 -11.89 -4.12
C LYS A 242 9.76 -12.20 -2.78
N GLY A 243 11.08 -12.33 -2.73
CA GLY A 243 11.78 -12.57 -1.47
C GLY A 243 11.65 -11.39 -0.51
N ILE A 244 11.62 -10.15 -1.02
CA ILE A 244 11.33 -8.96 -0.20
C ILE A 244 9.94 -9.04 0.42
N ALA A 245 8.93 -9.47 -0.34
CA ALA A 245 7.56 -9.60 0.17
C ALA A 245 7.41 -10.64 1.30
N GLU A 246 8.34 -11.59 1.42
CA GLU A 246 8.36 -12.62 2.47
C GLU A 246 8.98 -12.12 3.80
N ALA A 247 9.40 -10.84 3.90
CA ALA A 247 10.00 -10.25 5.11
C ALA A 247 9.26 -10.59 6.41
N SER A 248 7.93 -10.44 6.38
CA SER A 248 7.02 -10.76 7.50
C SER A 248 7.15 -12.23 7.94
N LYS A 249 7.20 -13.16 6.98
CA LYS A 249 7.34 -14.59 7.29
C LYS A 249 8.68 -14.89 7.96
N TYR A 250 9.77 -14.30 7.47
CA TYR A 250 11.08 -14.47 8.13
C TYR A 250 11.07 -13.92 9.55
N TRP A 251 10.43 -12.77 9.76
CA TRP A 251 10.26 -12.21 11.09
C TRP A 251 9.48 -13.14 12.03
N GLN A 252 8.37 -13.71 11.57
CA GLN A 252 7.60 -14.69 12.36
C GLN A 252 8.42 -15.94 12.71
N LEU A 253 9.23 -16.44 11.77
CA LEU A 253 10.13 -17.58 12.05
C LEU A 253 11.15 -17.24 13.13
N ILE A 254 11.77 -16.05 13.07
CA ILE A 254 12.74 -15.58 14.06
C ILE A 254 12.09 -15.44 15.43
N ARG A 255 10.89 -14.85 15.51
CA ARG A 255 10.14 -14.72 16.77
C ARG A 255 9.82 -16.08 17.41
N ALA A 256 9.59 -17.10 16.60
CA ALA A 256 9.27 -18.45 17.05
C ALA A 256 10.49 -19.27 17.50
N MET A 257 11.71 -18.77 17.30
CA MET A 257 12.92 -19.53 17.63
C MET A 257 13.11 -19.71 19.15
N PRO A 258 13.65 -20.84 19.61
CA PRO A 258 14.15 -20.97 20.97
C PRO A 258 15.22 -19.91 21.25
N GLN A 259 15.12 -19.23 22.40
CA GLN A 259 16.04 -18.14 22.78
C GLN A 259 16.07 -16.97 21.76
N ALA A 260 14.95 -16.67 21.10
CA ALA A 260 14.83 -15.51 20.20
C ALA A 260 15.03 -14.18 20.94
N SER A 261 14.48 -14.02 22.14
CA SER A 261 14.44 -12.71 22.83
C SER A 261 15.81 -12.10 23.09
N PRO A 262 16.82 -12.82 23.62
CA PRO A 262 18.16 -12.27 23.79
C PRO A 262 18.81 -11.85 22.46
N LYS A 263 18.68 -12.66 21.41
CA LYS A 263 19.23 -12.36 20.08
C LYS A 263 18.58 -11.14 19.45
N ILE A 264 17.26 -11.02 19.55
CA ILE A 264 16.52 -9.86 19.05
C ILE A 264 16.91 -8.60 19.83
N ALA A 265 17.08 -8.69 21.15
CA ALA A 265 17.51 -7.56 21.97
C ALA A 265 18.92 -7.08 21.60
N GLU A 266 19.85 -8.00 21.37
CA GLU A 266 21.20 -7.69 20.88
C GLU A 266 21.17 -7.05 19.49
N ALA A 267 20.41 -7.63 18.55
CA ALA A 267 20.21 -7.10 17.21
C ALA A 267 19.57 -5.70 17.21
N THR A 268 18.64 -5.45 18.11
CA THR A 268 18.00 -4.13 18.28
C THR A 268 19.01 -3.11 18.79
N ARG A 269 19.79 -3.46 19.81
CA ARG A 269 20.85 -2.61 20.35
C ARG A 269 21.91 -2.28 19.29
N TYR A 270 22.31 -3.29 18.51
CA TYR A 270 23.24 -3.07 17.38
C TYR A 270 22.66 -2.09 16.36
N ALA A 271 21.37 -2.17 16.04
CA ALA A 271 20.72 -1.22 15.14
C ALA A 271 20.74 0.22 15.70
N GLU A 272 20.55 0.40 17.01
CA GLU A 272 20.59 1.70 17.67
C GLU A 272 22.01 2.31 17.68
N ASP A 273 23.01 1.49 18.04
CA ASP A 273 24.37 1.95 18.29
C ASP A 273 25.20 2.04 17.00
N SER A 274 25.00 1.11 16.07
CA SER A 274 25.94 0.82 14.97
C SER A 274 25.36 0.96 13.57
N MET A 275 24.04 1.15 13.41
CA MET A 275 23.41 1.31 12.09
C MET A 275 22.83 2.73 11.91
N PRO A 276 23.58 3.71 11.38
CA PRO A 276 23.12 5.10 11.27
C PRO A 276 21.80 5.27 10.50
N ARG A 277 21.57 4.48 9.44
CA ARG A 277 20.32 4.52 8.66
C ARG A 277 19.13 3.92 9.43
N MET A 278 19.35 3.21 10.54
CA MET A 278 18.29 2.65 11.40
C MET A 278 17.75 3.60 12.47
N LYS A 279 18.50 4.64 12.86
CA LYS A 279 18.17 5.53 13.99
C LYS A 279 16.75 6.07 13.96
N GLY A 280 16.28 6.41 12.75
CA GLY A 280 14.92 6.88 12.58
C GLY A 280 13.88 5.80 12.89
N TYR A 281 14.06 4.59 12.39
CA TYR A 281 13.12 3.49 12.60
C TYR A 281 13.12 2.98 14.05
N THR A 282 14.29 2.95 14.71
CA THR A 282 14.37 2.60 16.13
C THR A 282 13.69 3.65 17.01
N PHE A 283 13.81 4.94 16.67
CA PHE A 283 13.08 6.01 17.35
C PHE A 283 11.57 5.86 17.17
N ASP A 284 11.09 5.59 15.95
CA ASP A 284 9.68 5.35 15.68
C ASP A 284 9.15 4.18 16.55
N TRP A 285 9.89 3.06 16.61
CA TRP A 285 9.57 1.91 17.48
C TRP A 285 9.46 2.30 18.95
N CYS A 286 10.43 3.03 19.49
CA CYS A 286 10.41 3.51 20.87
C CYS A 286 9.17 4.36 21.16
N GLN A 287 8.81 5.27 20.24
CA GLN A 287 7.62 6.11 20.39
C GLN A 287 6.33 5.29 20.33
N THR A 288 6.18 4.40 19.35
CA THR A 288 4.99 3.55 19.20
C THR A 288 4.84 2.62 20.42
N ARG A 289 5.92 1.98 20.86
CA ARG A 289 5.93 1.14 22.06
C ARG A 289 5.47 1.92 23.29
N ALA A 290 5.99 3.13 23.51
CA ALA A 290 5.58 3.97 24.64
C ALA A 290 4.11 4.40 24.59
N ARG A 291 3.56 4.66 23.39
CA ARG A 291 2.13 4.98 23.20
C ARG A 291 1.24 3.78 23.50
N ILE A 292 1.60 2.61 22.98
CA ILE A 292 0.88 1.34 23.22
C ILE A 292 0.85 1.01 24.71
N GLN A 293 1.99 1.10 25.40
CA GLN A 293 2.09 0.87 26.85
C GLN A 293 1.21 1.82 27.69
N ARG A 294 0.82 2.97 27.12
CA ARG A 294 -0.10 3.95 27.73
C ARG A 294 -1.55 3.76 27.26
N GLY A 295 -1.87 2.65 26.59
CA GLY A 295 -3.22 2.31 26.14
C GLY A 295 -3.62 2.89 24.78
N SER A 296 -2.68 3.42 23.99
CA SER A 296 -2.99 3.93 22.65
C SER A 296 -3.28 2.77 21.69
N ILE A 297 -4.34 2.92 20.88
CA ILE A 297 -4.67 1.99 19.80
C ILE A 297 -3.97 2.45 18.52
N GLU A 298 -2.97 1.69 18.09
CA GLU A 298 -2.17 2.01 16.91
C GLU A 298 -2.62 1.18 15.69
N ARG A 299 -2.32 1.65 14.47
CA ARG A 299 -2.73 0.98 13.22
C ARG A 299 -1.56 0.79 12.25
N GLY A 300 -1.25 -0.46 11.95
CA GLY A 300 -0.29 -0.87 10.93
C GLY A 300 -0.93 -1.15 9.56
N THR A 301 -0.11 -1.64 8.63
CA THR A 301 -0.51 -2.10 7.29
C THR A 301 -1.52 -3.24 7.35
N GLN A 302 -1.39 -4.08 8.37
CA GLN A 302 -2.23 -5.26 8.56
C GLN A 302 -3.50 -4.98 9.39
N GLY A 303 -3.71 -3.75 9.84
CA GLY A 303 -4.86 -3.35 10.65
C GLY A 303 -4.44 -2.81 12.01
N LEU A 304 -5.29 -2.97 13.02
CA LEU A 304 -4.97 -2.55 14.38
C LEU A 304 -3.81 -3.36 14.94
N ILE A 305 -2.87 -2.69 15.59
CA ILE A 305 -1.80 -3.33 16.36
C ILE A 305 -2.43 -3.79 17.67
N VAL A 306 -2.62 -5.10 17.81
CA VAL A 306 -3.12 -5.70 19.05
C VAL A 306 -1.93 -5.93 19.96
N TRP A 307 -1.85 -5.16 21.04
CA TRP A 307 -0.84 -5.38 22.07
C TRP A 307 -1.30 -6.49 23.01
N ASP A 308 -0.42 -7.46 23.21
CA ASP A 308 -0.55 -8.49 24.22
C ASP A 308 0.38 -8.10 25.38
N ASP A 309 -0.18 -7.95 26.59
CA ASP A 309 0.60 -7.62 27.78
C ASP A 309 1.63 -8.70 28.14
N LYS A 310 1.50 -9.89 27.54
CA LYS A 310 2.43 -11.02 27.68
C LYS A 310 3.48 -11.07 26.57
N ALA A 311 3.36 -10.27 25.51
CA ALA A 311 4.32 -10.22 24.41
C ALA A 311 4.85 -8.80 24.17
N ASP A 312 6.17 -8.63 24.24
CA ASP A 312 6.79 -7.36 23.92
C ASP A 312 6.52 -6.95 22.46
N TYR A 313 6.31 -5.64 22.25
CA TYR A 313 6.29 -5.02 20.94
C TYR A 313 7.72 -4.68 20.50
N LEU A 314 8.23 -5.39 19.50
CA LEU A 314 9.64 -5.38 19.10
C LEU A 314 9.87 -4.53 17.85
N LEU A 315 11.14 -4.19 17.57
CA LEU A 315 11.50 -3.40 16.38
C LEU A 315 10.98 -4.03 15.08
N GLY A 316 11.08 -5.35 14.95
CA GLY A 316 10.56 -6.07 13.77
C GLY A 316 9.03 -5.91 13.61
N ASP A 317 8.28 -5.86 14.71
CA ASP A 317 6.83 -5.62 14.67
C ASP A 317 6.52 -4.20 14.19
N GLU A 318 7.31 -3.20 14.60
CA GLU A 318 7.19 -1.83 14.10
C GLU A 318 7.46 -1.73 12.60
N LEU A 319 8.55 -2.34 12.12
CA LEU A 319 8.91 -2.31 10.71
C LEU A 319 7.84 -3.00 9.85
N GLU A 320 7.32 -4.15 10.30
CA GLU A 320 6.20 -4.84 9.66
C GLU A 320 4.92 -4.00 9.67
N ALA A 321 4.57 -3.41 10.82
CA ALA A 321 3.39 -2.57 10.98
C ALA A 321 3.45 -1.32 10.10
N GLN A 322 4.63 -0.74 9.88
CA GLN A 322 4.81 0.37 8.93
C GLN A 322 4.84 -0.09 7.45
N GLY A 323 4.97 -1.40 7.20
CA GLY A 323 5.08 -1.97 5.86
C GLY A 323 6.45 -1.73 5.24
N LEU A 324 7.51 -1.77 6.05
CA LEU A 324 8.89 -1.50 5.65
C LEU A 324 9.65 -2.81 5.46
N ASN A 325 9.15 -3.66 4.56
CA ASN A 325 9.70 -5.00 4.30
C ASN A 325 11.20 -4.99 4.00
N GLU A 326 11.66 -3.99 3.25
CA GLU A 326 13.06 -3.79 2.90
C GLU A 326 13.92 -3.48 4.13
N ILE A 327 13.44 -2.59 5.00
CA ILE A 327 14.18 -2.21 6.22
C ILE A 327 14.17 -3.37 7.22
N LEU A 328 13.05 -4.10 7.32
CA LEU A 328 12.95 -5.31 8.11
C LEU A 328 14.00 -6.32 7.66
N LEU A 329 14.00 -6.72 6.39
CA LEU A 329 14.98 -7.67 5.86
C LEU A 329 16.41 -7.18 5.99
N TRP A 330 16.67 -5.90 5.74
CA TRP A 330 17.99 -5.32 5.89
C TRP A 330 18.49 -5.42 7.34
N TRP A 331 17.65 -5.06 8.32
CA TRP A 331 17.98 -5.24 9.73
C TRP A 331 18.26 -6.71 10.08
N LEU A 332 17.40 -7.63 9.64
CA LEU A 332 17.58 -9.06 9.91
C LEU A 332 18.89 -9.62 9.32
N GLU A 333 19.31 -9.12 8.16
CA GLU A 333 20.56 -9.47 7.49
C GLU A 333 21.79 -8.96 8.25
N GLU A 334 21.84 -7.65 8.49
CA GLU A 334 23.01 -6.99 9.08
C GLU A 334 23.28 -7.46 10.51
N THR A 335 22.24 -7.89 11.24
CA THR A 335 22.39 -8.43 12.60
C THR A 335 22.56 -9.94 12.65
N GLY A 336 22.63 -10.62 11.49
CA GLY A 336 22.77 -12.08 11.41
C GLY A 336 21.54 -12.88 11.86
N LEU A 337 20.39 -12.24 12.09
CA LEU A 337 19.15 -12.93 12.46
C LEU A 337 18.65 -13.82 11.30
N MET A 338 18.85 -13.40 10.04
CA MET A 338 18.53 -14.23 8.88
C MET A 338 19.32 -15.55 8.86
N ALA A 339 20.58 -15.55 9.29
CA ALA A 339 21.38 -16.77 9.33
C ALA A 339 20.87 -17.76 10.39
N ALA A 340 20.18 -17.26 11.42
CA ALA A 340 19.68 -18.07 12.52
C ALA A 340 18.49 -18.97 12.13
N ILE A 341 17.75 -18.62 11.07
CA ILE A 341 16.65 -19.43 10.51
C ILE A 341 17.07 -20.31 9.31
N GLY A 342 18.32 -20.15 8.83
CA GLY A 342 18.88 -20.87 7.69
C GLY A 342 19.94 -21.93 8.05
N ALA A 343 19.98 -22.36 9.32
CA ALA A 343 20.86 -23.42 9.83
C ALA A 343 20.10 -24.73 10.06
#